data_AF-A0A814M543-F1
#
_entry.id   AF-A0A814M543-F1
#
_cell.length_a   1.000
_cell.length_b   1.000
_cell.length_c   1.000
_cell.angle_alpha   90.00
_cell.angle_beta   90.00
_cell.angle_gamma   90.00
#
_symmetry.space_group_name_H-M   'P 1'
#
loop_
_entity.id
_entity.type
_entity.pdbx_description
1 polymer ?
#
loop_
_entity_poly.entity_id
_entity_poly.type
_entity_poly.pdbx_seq_one_letter_code
_entity_poly.pdbx_strand_id
1 'polypeptide(L)'
;MLEKLKRNKILVIAVSLFLILIIGSFPSDVNISNNNENYFLDTNAIFDALKQAKSLEAELEQRYQLTAILLHWKHLSRAQLTVQYYLNINFFKEIIVWNNNPLINLTLNEFLTNNQSHNLVRIINSKENLKDEAKYRACAEAKTLACFYADDGWDVSHYMNTLIASFLSDPNVLHSATNEVTYYNNMLWTFMDSQIDLHTGFSWLGRGSIFLREHAQRHLQLLTMNLQTNQELFAFSDLFFSIWLNDIPSQMLVNLRSLPTNVSEADILFSSINNFYDFQYTSSVLAIRKLEYSLRLNQSTMTVSFPRKQNRRFPYCVKSPSPQDDFIFYSNVLPVDIEHIQFDVTRDAERGTYRNVPGGPNYTHFVNYNTLKAVDHDETTCWRPKGFVNKGDFFAIDFLRIQSDIIFSLTIGHSQKVQNSLNIRISFDGIRWISHQSLKGISIIVNRKSTAKFQRLVIDSRQFSPELQSFRYVVFNATYALDEAFQVCDVQIIKSSKSNSK
;
A
#
# COMPACT_ATOMS: atom_id res chain seq x y z
N MET A 1 -2.42 -38.72 -42.52
CA MET A 1 -3.28 -37.52 -42.38
C MET A 1 -4.23 -37.61 -41.19
N LEU A 2 -4.86 -38.77 -40.94
CA LEU A 2 -5.75 -39.00 -39.79
C LEU A 2 -5.08 -38.88 -38.39
N GLU A 3 -3.81 -39.28 -38.25
CA GLU A 3 -3.09 -39.14 -36.97
C GLU A 3 -2.75 -37.70 -36.59
N LYS A 4 -2.48 -36.84 -37.58
CA LYS A 4 -2.20 -35.41 -37.37
C LYS A 4 -3.44 -34.67 -36.84
N LEU A 5 -4.62 -35.11 -37.26
CA LEU A 5 -5.92 -34.61 -36.77
C LEU A 5 -6.23 -35.08 -35.33
N LYS A 6 -5.82 -36.29 -34.93
CA LYS A 6 -5.97 -36.75 -33.54
C LYS A 6 -5.03 -36.02 -32.58
N ARG A 7 -3.79 -35.74 -32.99
CA ARG A 7 -2.82 -34.99 -32.15
C ARG A 7 -3.23 -33.54 -31.90
N ASN A 8 -3.80 -32.87 -32.90
CA ASN A 8 -4.30 -31.49 -32.73
C ASN A 8 -5.55 -31.41 -31.84
N LYS A 9 -6.44 -32.42 -31.86
CA LYS A 9 -7.60 -32.44 -30.96
C LYS A 9 -7.21 -32.65 -29.49
N ILE A 10 -6.20 -33.47 -29.22
CA ILE A 10 -5.69 -33.69 -27.85
C ILE A 10 -5.00 -32.43 -27.32
N LEU A 11 -4.23 -31.72 -28.16
CA LEU A 11 -3.58 -30.47 -27.76
C LEU A 11 -4.60 -29.36 -27.48
N VAL A 12 -5.65 -29.24 -28.28
CA VAL A 12 -6.73 -28.26 -28.06
C VAL A 12 -7.50 -28.57 -26.78
N ILE A 13 -7.82 -29.85 -26.51
CA ILE A 13 -8.50 -30.24 -25.26
C ILE A 13 -7.61 -30.01 -24.03
N ALA A 14 -6.30 -30.28 -24.13
CA ALA A 14 -5.36 -30.03 -23.04
C ALA A 14 -5.18 -28.53 -22.77
N VAL A 15 -5.11 -27.69 -23.80
CA VAL A 15 -5.05 -26.22 -23.66
C VAL A 15 -6.37 -25.66 -23.12
N SER A 16 -7.52 -26.20 -23.54
CA SER A 16 -8.83 -25.82 -23.00
C SER A 16 -9.01 -26.24 -21.54
N LEU A 17 -8.54 -27.42 -21.12
CA LEU A 17 -8.56 -27.84 -19.72
C LEU A 17 -7.58 -27.03 -18.86
N PHE A 18 -6.42 -26.65 -19.40
CA PHE A 18 -5.47 -25.76 -18.73
C PHE A 18 -6.01 -24.32 -18.62
N LEU A 19 -6.73 -23.82 -19.64
CA LEU A 19 -7.46 -22.56 -19.55
C LEU A 19 -8.65 -22.64 -18.58
N ILE A 20 -9.38 -23.75 -18.49
CA ILE A 20 -10.47 -23.92 -17.51
C ILE A 20 -9.94 -24.00 -16.08
N LEU A 21 -8.73 -24.53 -15.86
CA LEU A 21 -8.05 -24.52 -14.55
C LEU A 21 -7.45 -23.15 -14.20
N ILE A 22 -7.12 -22.30 -15.17
CA ILE A 22 -6.67 -20.91 -14.95
C ILE A 22 -7.85 -19.93 -14.89
N ILE A 23 -8.98 -20.26 -15.54
CA ILE A 23 -10.28 -19.57 -15.42
C ILE A 23 -11.10 -20.19 -14.26
N GLY A 24 -10.40 -20.72 -13.25
CA GLY A 24 -10.88 -20.72 -11.87
C GLY A 24 -11.15 -19.28 -11.48
N SER A 25 -12.34 -18.84 -11.86
CA SER A 25 -12.80 -17.47 -11.85
C SER A 25 -12.83 -17.03 -10.41
N PHE A 26 -11.83 -16.24 -10.00
CA PHE A 26 -11.98 -15.41 -8.82
C PHE A 26 -13.19 -14.51 -9.10
N PRO A 27 -14.28 -14.62 -8.33
CA PRO A 27 -15.43 -13.75 -8.54
C PRO A 27 -14.96 -12.32 -8.28
N SER A 28 -15.03 -11.49 -9.31
CA SER A 28 -14.70 -10.06 -9.31
C SER A 28 -15.74 -9.20 -8.60
N ASP A 29 -16.56 -9.80 -7.72
CA ASP A 29 -17.53 -9.14 -6.85
C ASP A 29 -17.27 -9.55 -5.40
N VAL A 30 -16.10 -9.22 -4.85
CA VAL A 30 -15.92 -9.14 -3.39
C VAL A 30 -16.47 -7.80 -2.93
N ASN A 31 -17.77 -7.62 -3.12
CA ASN A 31 -18.53 -6.67 -2.35
C ASN A 31 -18.52 -7.20 -0.90
N ILE A 32 -17.70 -6.59 -0.05
CA ILE A 32 -17.72 -6.79 1.42
C ILE A 32 -19.16 -6.62 1.97
N SER A 33 -20.02 -5.94 1.19
CA SER A 33 -21.41 -5.61 1.49
C SER A 33 -22.46 -6.67 1.13
N ASN A 34 -22.20 -7.67 0.27
CA ASN A 34 -23.21 -8.67 -0.12
C ASN A 34 -22.55 -9.91 -0.74
N ASN A 35 -22.28 -10.94 0.05
CA ASN A 35 -22.38 -12.33 -0.43
C ASN A 35 -22.47 -13.27 0.78
N ASN A 36 -23.61 -13.97 0.82
CA ASN A 36 -24.02 -15.13 1.61
C ASN A 36 -23.16 -15.55 2.81
N GLU A 37 -23.87 -15.72 3.93
CA GLU A 37 -23.51 -16.48 5.11
C GLU A 37 -22.99 -17.88 4.77
N ASN A 38 -21.76 -17.99 4.28
CA ASN A 38 -21.02 -19.25 4.28
C ASN A 38 -20.53 -19.46 5.71
N TYR A 39 -21.47 -19.84 6.58
CA TYR A 39 -21.11 -20.51 7.82
C TYR A 39 -20.31 -21.74 7.40
N PHE A 40 -19.01 -21.73 7.64
CA PHE A 40 -18.25 -22.97 7.70
C PHE A 40 -18.83 -23.77 8.87
N LEU A 41 -19.87 -24.56 8.58
CA LEU A 41 -20.41 -25.55 9.51
C LEU A 41 -19.44 -26.75 9.65
N ASP A 42 -18.46 -26.85 8.76
CA ASP A 42 -17.43 -27.89 8.77
C ASP A 42 -16.08 -27.32 9.24
N THR A 43 -15.63 -27.79 10.41
CA THR A 43 -14.34 -27.45 10.99
C THR A 43 -13.17 -27.86 10.09
N ASN A 44 -13.29 -28.93 9.31
CA ASN A 44 -12.24 -29.36 8.39
C ASN A 44 -11.99 -28.32 7.30
N ALA A 45 -13.06 -27.72 6.78
CA ALA A 45 -12.97 -26.69 5.76
C ALA A 45 -12.31 -25.40 6.28
N ILE A 46 -12.45 -25.07 7.58
CA ILE A 46 -11.73 -23.96 8.23
C ILE A 46 -10.23 -24.27 8.31
N PHE A 47 -9.87 -25.49 8.75
CA PHE A 47 -8.46 -25.90 8.81
C PHE A 47 -7.80 -25.93 7.44
N ASP A 48 -8.51 -26.39 6.40
CA ASP A 48 -8.04 -26.36 5.03
C ASP A 48 -7.85 -24.93 4.52
N ALA A 49 -8.79 -24.02 4.81
CA ALA A 49 -8.65 -22.61 4.48
C ALA A 49 -7.45 -21.96 5.17
N LEU A 50 -7.23 -22.25 6.46
CA LEU A 50 -6.06 -21.78 7.23
C LEU A 50 -4.74 -22.31 6.62
N LYS A 51 -4.70 -23.60 6.26
CA LYS A 51 -3.53 -24.22 5.62
C LYS A 51 -3.22 -23.60 4.27
N GLN A 52 -4.25 -23.39 3.43
CA GLN A 52 -4.12 -22.72 2.15
C GLN A 52 -3.60 -21.29 2.31
N ALA A 53 -4.16 -20.53 3.26
CA ALA A 53 -3.74 -19.15 3.52
C ALA A 53 -2.28 -19.08 3.98
N LYS A 54 -1.85 -19.94 4.91
CA LYS A 54 -0.44 -20.03 5.33
C LYS A 54 0.49 -20.41 4.18
N SER A 55 0.08 -21.33 3.32
CA SER A 55 0.85 -21.71 2.13
C SER A 55 0.99 -20.54 1.16
N LEU A 56 -0.08 -19.77 0.96
CA LEU A 56 -0.07 -18.58 0.10
C LEU A 56 0.83 -17.47 0.67
N GLU A 57 0.78 -17.20 1.98
CA GLU A 57 1.69 -16.24 2.62
C GLU A 57 3.15 -16.63 2.40
N ALA A 58 3.50 -17.90 2.63
CA ALA A 58 4.84 -18.40 2.40
C ALA A 58 5.28 -18.32 0.92
N GLU A 59 4.37 -18.64 -0.01
CA GLU A 59 4.64 -18.51 -1.45
C GLU A 59 4.90 -17.05 -1.83
N LEU A 60 4.08 -16.11 -1.34
CA LEU A 60 4.22 -14.69 -1.64
C LEU A 60 5.52 -14.13 -1.07
N GLU A 61 5.87 -14.46 0.17
CA GLU A 61 7.15 -14.08 0.77
C GLU A 61 8.33 -14.63 -0.04
N GLN A 62 8.29 -15.91 -0.42
CA GLN A 62 9.35 -16.52 -1.22
C GLN A 62 9.46 -15.89 -2.62
N ARG A 63 8.32 -15.62 -3.27
CA ARG A 63 8.24 -15.06 -4.62
C ARG A 63 8.69 -13.61 -4.67
N TYR A 64 8.29 -12.82 -3.68
CA TYR A 64 8.52 -11.37 -3.64
C TYR A 64 9.56 -10.95 -2.60
N GLN A 65 10.74 -11.56 -2.69
CA GLN A 65 11.93 -10.98 -2.09
C GLN A 65 12.24 -9.62 -2.72
N LEU A 66 12.82 -8.69 -1.95
CA LEU A 66 12.98 -7.30 -2.38
C LEU A 66 14.44 -6.94 -2.68
N THR A 67 14.61 -6.01 -3.62
CA THR A 67 15.82 -5.23 -3.78
C THR A 67 15.60 -3.86 -3.15
N ALA A 68 16.42 -3.48 -2.18
CA ALA A 68 16.39 -2.14 -1.63
C ALA A 68 17.13 -1.18 -2.58
N ILE A 69 16.53 -0.03 -2.86
CA ILE A 69 17.11 1.01 -3.71
C ILE A 69 17.34 2.24 -2.85
N LEU A 70 18.56 2.76 -2.92
CA LEU A 70 18.98 3.99 -2.29
C LEU A 70 19.55 4.93 -3.35
N LEU A 71 18.94 6.10 -3.51
CA LEU A 71 19.54 7.16 -4.32
C LEU A 71 20.46 8.00 -3.43
N HIS A 72 21.72 8.13 -3.83
CA HIS A 72 22.70 8.98 -3.16
C HIS A 72 23.03 10.20 -4.02
N TRP A 73 23.23 11.36 -3.38
CA TRP A 73 23.72 12.57 -4.04
C TRP A 73 24.73 13.35 -3.19
N LYS A 74 24.35 13.79 -1.98
CA LYS A 74 25.18 14.66 -1.13
C LYS A 74 25.61 14.02 0.19
N HIS A 75 24.72 13.33 0.88
CA HIS A 75 24.92 12.97 2.28
C HIS A 75 25.41 11.53 2.43
N LEU A 76 26.72 11.32 2.29
CA LEU A 76 27.28 9.96 2.37
C LEU A 76 27.01 9.30 3.73
N SER A 77 27.05 10.07 4.83
CA SER A 77 26.77 9.56 6.18
C SER A 77 25.33 9.04 6.33
N ARG A 78 24.34 9.74 5.76
CA ARG A 78 22.95 9.26 5.72
C ARG A 78 22.85 7.97 4.93
N ALA A 79 23.45 7.94 3.74
CA ALA A 79 23.45 6.75 2.90
C ALA A 79 24.12 5.54 3.58
N GLN A 80 25.22 5.75 4.31
CA GLN A 80 25.88 4.73 5.12
C GLN A 80 24.95 4.15 6.19
N LEU A 81 24.29 5.00 6.96
CA LEU A 81 23.33 4.58 7.99
C LEU A 81 22.18 3.77 7.38
N THR A 82 21.63 4.23 6.26
CA THR A 82 20.54 3.53 5.56
C THR A 82 20.98 2.16 5.03
N VAL A 83 22.16 2.06 4.41
CA VAL A 83 22.68 0.76 3.93
C VAL A 83 22.94 -0.19 5.11
N GLN A 84 23.51 0.29 6.21
CA GLN A 84 23.72 -0.52 7.41
C GLN A 84 22.41 -1.02 8.01
N TYR A 85 21.36 -0.19 8.01
CA TYR A 85 20.01 -0.61 8.39
C TYR A 85 19.48 -1.71 7.46
N TYR A 86 19.56 -1.52 6.13
CA TYR A 86 19.10 -2.51 5.13
C TYR A 86 19.85 -3.84 5.19
N LEU A 87 21.14 -3.83 5.51
CA LEU A 87 21.92 -5.06 5.69
C LEU A 87 21.42 -5.94 6.83
N ASN A 88 20.74 -5.37 7.81
CA ASN A 88 20.16 -6.11 8.94
C ASN A 88 18.74 -6.62 8.68
N ILE A 89 18.20 -6.41 7.48
CA ILE A 89 16.84 -6.80 7.11
C ILE A 89 16.89 -8.05 6.22
N ASN A 90 16.43 -9.18 6.77
CA ASN A 90 16.46 -10.49 6.11
C ASN A 90 15.65 -10.55 4.79
N PHE A 91 14.72 -9.61 4.60
CA PHE A 91 13.82 -9.53 3.44
C PHE A 91 14.50 -8.99 2.17
N PHE A 92 15.64 -8.31 2.31
CA PHE A 92 16.40 -7.81 1.16
C PHE A 92 17.37 -8.87 0.64
N LYS A 93 17.37 -9.08 -0.68
CA LYS A 93 18.31 -9.97 -1.38
C LYS A 93 19.32 -9.23 -2.24
N GLU A 94 19.12 -7.94 -2.41
CA GLU A 94 20.04 -7.02 -3.06
C GLU A 94 19.79 -5.62 -2.50
N ILE A 95 20.84 -4.82 -2.42
CA ILE A 95 20.81 -3.40 -2.11
C ILE A 95 21.52 -2.69 -3.26
N ILE A 96 20.80 -1.85 -4.01
CA ILE A 96 21.37 -1.01 -5.05
C ILE A 96 21.54 0.40 -4.49
N VAL A 97 22.79 0.84 -4.40
CA VAL A 97 23.13 2.25 -4.15
C VAL A 97 23.38 2.91 -5.50
N TRP A 98 22.46 3.76 -5.93
CA TRP A 98 22.61 4.55 -7.14
C TRP A 98 23.20 5.91 -6.78
N ASN A 99 24.48 6.11 -7.09
CA ASN A 99 25.13 7.39 -6.93
C ASN A 99 24.76 8.31 -8.09
N ASN A 100 23.89 9.28 -7.81
CA ASN A 100 23.52 10.33 -8.75
C ASN A 100 24.58 11.43 -8.85
N ASN A 101 25.62 11.45 -8.00
CA ASN A 101 26.62 12.51 -7.97
C ASN A 101 27.81 12.20 -8.90
N PRO A 102 27.93 12.87 -10.06
CA PRO A 102 28.98 12.59 -11.03
C PRO A 102 30.36 13.11 -10.61
N LEU A 103 30.44 13.90 -9.53
CA LEU A 103 31.70 14.47 -9.03
C LEU A 103 32.47 13.50 -8.14
N ILE A 104 31.82 12.44 -7.65
CA ILE A 104 32.42 11.43 -6.77
C ILE A 104 32.11 10.04 -7.31
N ASN A 105 33.02 9.10 -7.11
CA ASN A 105 32.78 7.69 -7.37
C ASN A 105 32.71 6.96 -6.04
N LEU A 106 31.53 6.46 -5.71
CA LEU A 106 31.35 5.67 -4.51
C LEU A 106 31.95 4.27 -4.66
N THR A 107 32.41 3.72 -3.54
CA THR A 107 33.01 2.38 -3.44
C THR A 107 32.43 1.61 -2.26
N LEU A 108 32.54 0.28 -2.28
CA LEU A 108 31.98 -0.56 -1.22
C LEU A 108 32.57 -0.27 0.17
N ASN A 109 33.84 0.15 0.23
CA ASN A 109 34.53 0.48 1.47
C ASN A 109 33.91 1.67 2.20
N GLU A 110 33.13 2.52 1.51
CA GLU A 110 32.41 3.61 2.16
C GLU A 110 31.22 3.08 2.95
N PHE A 111 30.61 1.97 2.54
CA PHE A 111 29.39 1.45 3.15
C PHE A 111 29.66 0.29 4.10
N LEU A 112 30.72 -0.49 3.86
CA LEU A 112 31.02 -1.71 4.59
C LEU A 112 32.16 -1.47 5.59
N THR A 113 31.98 -1.96 6.82
CA THR A 113 33.08 -1.97 7.78
C THR A 113 34.10 -3.05 7.40
N ASN A 114 35.39 -2.83 7.69
CA ASN A 114 36.44 -3.82 7.46
C ASN A 114 36.03 -5.16 8.12
N ASN A 115 35.86 -6.21 7.30
CA ASN A 115 35.38 -7.58 7.60
C ASN A 115 33.95 -7.94 7.14
N GLN A 116 33.15 -6.99 6.65
CA GLN A 116 31.84 -7.26 6.06
C GLN A 116 31.96 -7.45 4.54
N SER A 117 32.04 -8.71 4.07
CA SER A 117 31.85 -9.04 2.66
C SER A 117 30.36 -9.24 2.38
N HIS A 118 29.63 -8.17 2.06
CA HIS A 118 28.23 -8.30 1.65
C HIS A 118 28.10 -8.28 0.13
N ASN A 119 27.98 -9.47 -0.45
CA ASN A 119 27.56 -9.70 -1.84
C ASN A 119 26.16 -9.12 -2.17
N LEU A 120 25.48 -8.54 -1.18
CA LEU A 120 24.18 -7.89 -1.31
C LEU A 120 24.27 -6.48 -1.88
N VAL A 121 25.37 -5.74 -1.65
CA VAL A 121 25.46 -4.33 -2.03
C VAL A 121 26.05 -4.18 -3.43
N ARG A 122 25.32 -3.52 -4.32
CA ARG A 122 25.76 -3.11 -5.66
C ARG A 122 25.73 -1.59 -5.75
N ILE A 123 26.85 -1.00 -6.15
CA ILE A 123 26.96 0.46 -6.35
C ILE A 123 26.93 0.74 -7.85
N ILE A 124 26.10 1.69 -8.26
CA ILE A 124 26.04 2.19 -9.64
C ILE A 124 26.40 3.67 -9.61
N ASN A 125 27.56 4.02 -10.18
CA ASN A 125 28.02 5.39 -10.32
C ASN A 125 27.50 6.00 -11.63
N SER A 126 26.53 6.90 -11.52
CA SER A 126 25.95 7.60 -12.67
C SER A 126 26.88 8.69 -13.17
N LYS A 127 26.90 8.91 -14.49
CA LYS A 127 27.67 9.99 -15.14
C LYS A 127 26.99 11.36 -15.00
N GLU A 128 25.74 11.38 -14.54
CA GLU A 128 24.93 12.58 -14.37
C GLU A 128 23.88 12.40 -13.26
N ASN A 129 23.23 13.49 -12.88
CA ASN A 129 22.13 13.45 -11.90
C ASN A 129 20.80 13.15 -12.58
N LEU A 130 20.35 11.89 -12.50
CA LEU A 130 19.11 11.43 -13.12
C LEU A 130 17.84 11.72 -12.29
N LYS A 131 17.97 12.38 -11.12
CA LYS A 131 16.84 12.77 -10.26
C LYS A 131 15.92 11.57 -9.97
N ASP A 132 14.60 11.73 -10.17
CA ASP A 132 13.62 10.67 -9.92
C ASP A 132 13.77 9.47 -10.85
N GLU A 133 14.28 9.65 -12.08
CA GLU A 133 14.42 8.55 -13.03
C GLU A 133 15.33 7.42 -12.52
N ALA A 134 16.34 7.78 -11.71
CA ALA A 134 17.34 6.87 -11.18
C ALA A 134 16.73 5.67 -10.42
N LYS A 135 15.66 5.88 -9.65
CA LYS A 135 15.03 4.80 -8.86
C LYS A 135 14.39 3.75 -9.75
N TYR A 136 13.84 4.16 -10.89
CA TYR A 136 13.23 3.26 -11.86
C TYR A 136 14.27 2.48 -12.65
N ARG A 137 15.40 3.11 -13.01
CA ARG A 137 16.54 2.43 -13.63
C ARG A 137 17.16 1.39 -12.70
N ALA A 138 17.39 1.76 -11.44
CA ALA A 138 17.86 0.84 -10.41
C ALA A 138 16.91 -0.37 -10.27
N CYS A 139 15.60 -0.13 -10.19
CA CYS A 139 14.63 -1.20 -10.06
C CYS A 139 14.56 -2.08 -11.32
N ALA A 140 14.61 -1.49 -12.51
CA ALA A 140 14.56 -2.22 -13.78
C ALA A 140 15.74 -3.20 -13.94
N GLU A 141 16.89 -2.90 -13.34
CA GLU A 141 18.08 -3.74 -13.29
C GLU A 141 18.16 -4.66 -12.05
N ALA A 142 17.21 -4.57 -11.13
CA ALA A 142 17.21 -5.36 -9.90
C ALA A 142 17.13 -6.87 -10.19
N LYS A 143 17.74 -7.69 -9.35
CA LYS A 143 17.70 -9.16 -9.47
C LYS A 143 16.36 -9.74 -9.05
N THR A 144 15.66 -9.08 -8.13
CA THR A 144 14.36 -9.53 -7.60
C THR A 144 13.18 -9.05 -8.46
N LEU A 145 11.97 -9.55 -8.14
CA LEU A 145 10.74 -9.18 -8.85
C LEU A 145 10.16 -7.83 -8.41
N ALA A 146 10.51 -7.37 -7.21
CA ALA A 146 10.00 -6.14 -6.63
C ALA A 146 11.12 -5.37 -5.91
N CYS A 147 10.92 -4.07 -5.80
CA CYS A 147 11.89 -3.14 -5.24
C CYS A 147 11.27 -2.34 -4.10
N PHE A 148 12.05 -2.13 -3.04
CA PHE A 148 11.78 -1.14 -2.01
C PHE A 148 12.59 0.11 -2.29
N TYR A 149 11.99 1.29 -2.15
CA TYR A 149 12.68 2.57 -2.33
C TYR A 149 12.31 3.56 -1.22
N ALA A 150 13.33 4.26 -0.70
CA ALA A 150 13.18 5.44 0.13
C ALA A 150 14.37 6.39 -0.10
N ASP A 151 14.15 7.70 0.05
CA ASP A 151 15.23 8.68 0.04
C ASP A 151 16.13 8.49 1.26
N ASP A 152 17.39 8.90 1.15
CA ASP A 152 18.38 8.81 2.23
C ASP A 152 18.09 9.72 3.44
N GLY A 153 17.04 10.56 3.39
CA GLY A 153 16.65 11.48 4.45
C GLY A 153 15.61 10.97 5.45
N TRP A 154 14.97 9.81 5.21
CA TRP A 154 13.82 9.34 5.99
C TRP A 154 14.12 8.09 6.80
N ASP A 155 13.68 8.08 8.05
CA ASP A 155 13.65 6.88 8.89
C ASP A 155 12.38 6.07 8.58
N VAL A 156 12.58 4.94 7.91
CA VAL A 156 11.52 3.99 7.53
C VAL A 156 11.31 2.88 8.57
N SER A 157 12.11 2.85 9.63
CA SER A 157 12.23 1.66 10.50
C SER A 157 10.99 1.30 11.31
N HIS A 158 10.04 2.24 11.42
CA HIS A 158 8.81 2.10 12.20
C HIS A 158 7.56 1.88 11.34
N TYR A 159 7.70 1.66 10.02
CA TYR A 159 6.59 1.30 9.13
C TYR A 159 7.00 0.39 7.96
N MET A 160 8.19 -0.19 7.99
CA MET A 160 8.68 -0.98 6.87
C MET A 160 8.03 -2.36 6.81
N ASN A 161 7.85 -3.04 7.95
CA ASN A 161 7.20 -4.34 8.00
C ASN A 161 5.73 -4.24 7.58
N THR A 162 5.03 -3.21 8.05
CA THR A 162 3.66 -2.90 7.64
C THR A 162 3.58 -2.60 6.14
N LEU A 163 4.49 -1.78 5.60
CA LEU A 163 4.53 -1.51 4.15
C LEU A 163 4.78 -2.77 3.32
N ILE A 164 5.71 -3.65 3.75
CA ILE A 164 5.97 -4.95 3.13
C ILE A 164 4.72 -5.84 3.20
N ALA A 165 4.07 -5.94 4.36
CA ALA A 165 2.88 -6.77 4.55
C ALA A 165 1.71 -6.29 3.69
N SER A 166 1.53 -4.97 3.53
CA SER A 166 0.53 -4.39 2.62
C SER A 166 0.85 -4.69 1.17
N PHE A 167 2.13 -4.60 0.77
CA PHE A 167 2.55 -4.98 -0.58
C PHE A 167 2.28 -6.46 -0.86
N LEU A 168 2.66 -7.37 0.05
CA LEU A 168 2.39 -8.80 -0.09
C LEU A 168 0.89 -9.11 -0.18
N SER A 169 0.04 -8.30 0.45
CA SER A 169 -1.41 -8.45 0.34
C SER A 169 -1.97 -8.14 -1.05
N ASP A 170 -1.34 -7.23 -1.79
CA ASP A 170 -1.70 -6.89 -3.17
C ASP A 170 -0.46 -6.42 -3.99
N PRO A 171 0.39 -7.36 -4.47
CA PRO A 171 1.68 -7.01 -5.07
C PRO A 171 1.59 -6.28 -6.42
N ASN A 172 0.39 -6.28 -7.03
CA ASN A 172 0.16 -5.67 -8.33
C ASN A 172 -0.09 -4.16 -8.25
N VAL A 173 -0.21 -3.61 -7.05
CA VAL A 173 -0.46 -2.19 -6.79
C VAL A 173 0.84 -1.50 -6.35
N LEU A 174 1.00 -0.21 -6.66
CA LEU A 174 2.04 0.61 -6.03
C LEU A 174 1.68 0.85 -4.56
N HIS A 175 2.56 0.44 -3.64
CA HIS A 175 2.43 0.76 -2.22
C HIS A 175 3.40 1.87 -1.85
N SER A 176 2.98 2.83 -1.04
CA SER A 176 3.85 3.90 -0.55
C SER A 176 3.41 4.40 0.81
N ALA A 177 4.27 5.14 1.49
CA ALA A 177 3.99 5.79 2.77
C ALA A 177 4.15 7.31 2.65
N THR A 178 3.32 8.06 3.37
CA THR A 178 3.41 9.54 3.42
C THR A 178 2.70 10.13 4.64
N ASN A 179 2.83 11.44 4.86
CA ASN A 179 2.15 12.16 5.95
C ASN A 179 0.76 12.66 5.54
N GLU A 180 0.02 13.22 6.50
CA GLU A 180 -1.39 13.61 6.36
C GLU A 180 -1.62 14.64 5.25
N VAL A 181 -0.80 15.68 5.20
CA VAL A 181 -0.92 16.74 4.19
C VAL A 181 -0.79 16.15 2.80
N THR A 182 0.24 15.34 2.60
CA THR A 182 0.56 14.75 1.30
C THR A 182 -0.44 13.67 0.93
N TYR A 183 -0.90 12.85 1.88
CA TYR A 183 -1.91 11.83 1.66
C TYR A 183 -3.20 12.46 1.14
N TYR A 184 -3.72 13.49 1.83
CA TYR A 184 -4.95 14.16 1.42
C TYR A 184 -4.80 14.82 0.04
N ASN A 185 -3.67 15.47 -0.20
CA ASN A 185 -3.34 16.06 -1.49
C ASN A 185 -3.34 15.00 -2.62
N ASN A 186 -2.69 13.86 -2.39
CA ASN A 186 -2.65 12.77 -3.37
C ASN A 186 -4.04 12.18 -3.67
N MET A 187 -4.92 12.13 -2.66
CA MET A 187 -6.33 11.74 -2.86
C MET A 187 -7.08 12.74 -3.75
N LEU A 188 -6.85 14.05 -3.59
CA LEU A 188 -7.38 15.07 -4.50
C LEU A 188 -6.82 14.94 -5.92
N TRP A 189 -5.63 14.35 -6.07
CA TRP A 189 -4.96 14.09 -7.34
C TRP A 189 -5.27 12.69 -7.88
N THR A 190 -6.52 12.26 -7.67
CA THR A 190 -7.08 11.02 -8.22
C THR A 190 -8.00 11.33 -9.39
N PHE A 191 -7.97 10.47 -10.39
CA PHE A 191 -8.66 10.63 -11.66
C PHE A 191 -9.43 9.35 -11.99
N MET A 192 -10.75 9.47 -12.14
CA MET A 192 -11.63 8.36 -12.45
C MET A 192 -12.57 8.71 -13.61
N ASP A 193 -12.60 7.87 -14.63
CA ASP A 193 -13.59 7.87 -15.71
C ASP A 193 -13.86 6.42 -16.14
N SER A 194 -15.00 5.89 -15.69
CA SER A 194 -15.40 4.51 -15.97
C SER A 194 -15.71 4.26 -17.44
N GLN A 195 -15.97 5.29 -18.25
CA GLN A 195 -16.29 5.13 -19.67
C GLN A 195 -15.07 4.74 -20.50
N ILE A 196 -13.87 5.04 -20.00
CA ILE A 196 -12.59 4.78 -20.68
C ILE A 196 -11.63 3.92 -19.85
N ASP A 197 -12.11 3.34 -18.75
CA ASP A 197 -11.31 2.58 -17.79
C ASP A 197 -10.13 3.38 -17.20
N LEU A 198 -10.30 4.68 -17.01
CA LEU A 198 -9.32 5.54 -16.33
C LEU A 198 -9.53 5.44 -14.82
N HIS A 199 -8.54 4.92 -14.10
CA HIS A 199 -8.60 4.74 -12.65
C HIS A 199 -7.23 4.95 -12.04
N THR A 200 -6.78 6.18 -11.92
CA THR A 200 -5.39 6.45 -11.51
C THR A 200 -5.29 7.49 -10.41
N GLY A 201 -4.17 7.49 -9.70
CA GLY A 201 -3.89 8.44 -8.64
C GLY A 201 -2.40 8.70 -8.52
N PHE A 202 -2.08 9.86 -7.96
CA PHE A 202 -0.70 10.25 -7.76
C PHE A 202 -0.13 9.74 -6.42
N SER A 203 1.18 9.47 -6.39
CA SER A 203 1.93 9.25 -5.16
C SER A 203 3.37 9.72 -5.28
N TRP A 204 3.91 10.30 -4.19
CA TRP A 204 5.35 10.53 -4.02
C TRP A 204 6.00 9.28 -3.42
N LEU A 205 7.13 8.84 -3.98
CA LEU A 205 7.74 7.55 -3.62
C LEU A 205 8.85 7.66 -2.56
N GLY A 206 9.34 8.86 -2.27
CA GLY A 206 10.55 9.11 -1.47
C GLY A 206 10.50 8.68 0.00
N ARG A 207 9.31 8.45 0.57
CA ARG A 207 9.12 8.15 2.01
C ARG A 207 8.87 6.66 2.28
N GLY A 208 9.37 5.79 1.41
CA GLY A 208 9.06 4.36 1.44
C GLY A 208 8.02 4.02 0.39
N SER A 209 8.40 3.20 -0.57
CA SER A 209 7.53 2.66 -1.60
C SER A 209 7.98 1.27 -2.03
N ILE A 210 7.01 0.44 -2.44
CA ILE A 210 7.25 -0.89 -3.00
C ILE A 210 6.47 -1.03 -4.30
N PHE A 211 7.17 -1.45 -5.34
CA PHE A 211 6.60 -1.68 -6.67
C PHE A 211 7.34 -2.79 -7.41
N LEU A 212 6.69 -3.37 -8.41
CA LEU A 212 7.25 -4.43 -9.22
C LEU A 212 8.32 -3.91 -10.19
N ARG A 213 9.36 -4.72 -10.43
CA ARG A 213 10.37 -4.48 -11.46
C ARG A 213 9.74 -4.33 -12.84
N GLU A 214 8.72 -5.12 -13.16
CA GLU A 214 8.00 -5.02 -14.43
C GLU A 214 7.35 -3.64 -14.63
N HIS A 215 6.87 -3.00 -13.56
CA HIS A 215 6.30 -1.66 -13.62
C HIS A 215 7.38 -0.62 -13.94
N ALA A 216 8.56 -0.74 -13.31
CA ALA A 216 9.70 0.15 -13.59
C ALA A 216 10.20 0.01 -15.04
N GLN A 217 10.34 -1.22 -15.53
CA GLN A 217 10.77 -1.50 -16.90
C GLN A 217 9.79 -0.92 -17.92
N ARG A 218 8.49 -1.16 -17.74
CA ARG A 218 7.44 -0.58 -18.59
C ARG A 218 7.45 0.94 -18.52
N HIS A 219 7.63 1.51 -17.34
CA HIS A 219 7.66 2.95 -17.17
C HIS A 219 8.79 3.62 -17.97
N LEU A 220 10.01 3.08 -17.90
CA LEU A 220 11.14 3.59 -18.68
C LEU A 220 10.90 3.52 -20.20
N GLN A 221 10.24 2.46 -20.67
CA GLN A 221 9.81 2.35 -22.07
C GLN A 221 8.80 3.45 -22.42
N LEU A 222 7.78 3.64 -21.58
CA LEU A 222 6.76 4.67 -21.78
C LEU A 222 7.34 6.10 -21.76
N LEU A 223 8.30 6.40 -20.88
CA LEU A 223 9.00 7.68 -20.86
C LEU A 223 9.71 7.91 -22.19
N THR A 224 10.50 6.93 -22.64
CA THR A 224 11.24 7.03 -23.91
C THR A 224 10.31 7.25 -25.10
N MET A 225 9.19 6.51 -25.16
CA MET A 225 8.24 6.60 -26.27
C MET A 225 7.43 7.90 -26.27
N ASN A 226 7.03 8.40 -25.11
CA ASN A 226 6.08 9.53 -25.02
C ASN A 226 6.75 10.89 -24.81
N LEU A 227 7.98 10.92 -24.33
CA LEU A 227 8.70 12.13 -23.93
C LEU A 227 10.03 12.31 -24.70
N GLN A 228 10.19 11.67 -25.85
CA GLN A 228 11.41 11.78 -26.68
C GLN A 228 11.80 13.24 -26.98
N THR A 229 10.80 14.12 -27.17
CA THR A 229 11.01 15.55 -27.45
C THR A 229 11.05 16.44 -26.20
N ASN A 230 10.85 15.88 -24.99
CA ASN A 230 10.81 16.60 -23.71
C ASN A 230 11.58 15.79 -22.64
N GLN A 231 12.84 15.45 -22.92
CA GLN A 231 13.64 14.56 -22.06
C GLN A 231 13.95 15.15 -20.68
N GLU A 232 13.93 16.48 -20.56
CA GLU A 232 14.05 17.18 -19.28
C GLU A 232 12.97 16.78 -18.26
N LEU A 233 11.81 16.31 -18.74
CA LEU A 233 10.73 15.84 -17.88
C LEU A 233 11.00 14.45 -17.26
N PHE A 234 12.04 13.74 -17.71
CA PHE A 234 12.44 12.46 -17.11
C PHE A 234 12.84 12.66 -15.65
N ALA A 235 13.37 13.84 -15.31
CA ALA A 235 13.70 14.21 -13.94
C ALA A 235 12.49 14.21 -12.98
N PHE A 236 11.26 14.22 -13.50
CA PHE A 236 9.98 14.23 -12.78
C PHE A 236 9.22 12.90 -12.93
N SER A 237 9.96 11.79 -13.08
CA SER A 237 9.43 10.46 -13.35
C SER A 237 8.32 10.01 -12.37
N ASP A 238 8.34 10.43 -11.10
CA ASP A 238 7.31 10.08 -10.10
C ASP A 238 5.89 10.49 -10.54
N LEU A 239 5.75 11.64 -11.22
CA LEU A 239 4.46 12.15 -11.73
C LEU A 239 3.90 11.26 -12.84
N PHE A 240 4.78 10.76 -13.70
CA PHE A 240 4.40 9.89 -14.80
C PHE A 240 4.18 8.45 -14.31
N PHE A 241 5.04 7.94 -13.44
CA PHE A 241 5.02 6.54 -13.01
C PHE A 241 3.69 6.16 -12.38
N SER A 242 3.30 6.84 -11.30
CA SER A 242 2.08 6.52 -10.56
C SER A 242 0.84 6.67 -11.43
N ILE A 243 0.74 7.77 -12.18
CA ILE A 243 -0.37 8.04 -13.11
C ILE A 243 -0.47 6.94 -14.19
N TRP A 244 0.65 6.56 -14.81
CA TRP A 244 0.68 5.57 -15.90
C TRP A 244 0.55 4.12 -15.45
N LEU A 245 0.46 3.83 -14.15
CA LEU A 245 0.01 2.51 -13.71
C LEU A 245 -1.47 2.26 -14.02
N ASN A 246 -2.24 3.32 -14.27
CA ASN A 246 -3.70 3.28 -14.39
C ASN A 246 -4.35 2.52 -13.22
N ASP A 247 -3.81 2.75 -12.02
CA ASP A 247 -4.32 2.21 -10.78
C ASP A 247 -4.00 3.14 -9.61
N ILE A 248 -4.83 3.15 -8.56
CA ILE A 248 -4.72 4.13 -7.46
C ILE A 248 -3.75 3.62 -6.39
N PRO A 249 -2.62 4.29 -6.11
CA PRO A 249 -1.64 3.78 -5.16
C PRO A 249 -2.23 3.43 -3.78
N SER A 250 -1.81 2.30 -3.20
CA SER A 250 -2.15 1.94 -1.81
C SER A 250 -1.21 2.70 -0.88
N GLN A 251 -1.67 3.84 -0.38
CA GLN A 251 -0.85 4.74 0.45
C GLN A 251 -1.12 4.53 1.95
N MET A 252 -0.05 4.44 2.72
CA MET A 252 -0.09 4.47 4.18
C MET A 252 0.14 5.88 4.70
N LEU A 253 -0.67 6.25 5.69
CA LEU A 253 -0.50 7.46 6.47
C LEU A 253 0.41 7.15 7.66
N VAL A 254 1.60 7.75 7.69
CA VAL A 254 2.65 7.50 8.68
C VAL A 254 3.13 8.79 9.33
N ASN A 255 3.65 8.71 10.56
CA ASN A 255 4.31 9.82 11.22
C ASN A 255 5.79 9.88 10.82
N LEU A 256 6.11 10.70 9.81
CA LEU A 256 7.45 10.73 9.23
C LEU A 256 8.50 11.25 10.21
N ARG A 257 9.64 10.56 10.22
CA ARG A 257 10.84 10.93 10.98
C ARG A 257 11.99 11.12 10.02
N SER A 258 12.69 12.25 10.13
CA SER A 258 13.92 12.47 9.37
C SER A 258 15.10 11.80 10.07
N LEU A 259 16.05 11.29 9.28
CA LEU A 259 17.32 10.83 9.83
C LEU A 259 18.14 12.02 10.33
N PRO A 260 18.79 11.91 11.50
CA PRO A 260 19.54 13.01 12.09
C PRO A 260 20.70 13.44 11.19
N THR A 261 20.97 14.75 11.16
CA THR A 261 22.12 15.33 10.48
C THR A 261 23.15 15.85 11.47
N ASN A 262 24.40 15.39 11.32
CA ASN A 262 25.54 15.94 12.04
C ASN A 262 26.10 17.22 11.38
N VAL A 263 25.49 17.72 10.30
CA VAL A 263 26.02 18.83 9.49
C VAL A 263 24.96 19.91 9.29
N SER A 264 25.36 21.17 9.48
CA SER A 264 24.57 22.39 9.22
C SER A 264 24.52 22.77 7.73
N GLU A 265 24.57 21.80 6.83
CA GLU A 265 24.51 22.06 5.39
C GLU A 265 23.05 22.29 4.98
N ALA A 266 22.78 23.44 4.34
CA ALA A 266 21.46 23.74 3.83
C ALA A 266 21.08 22.73 2.73
N ASP A 267 20.06 21.91 3.01
CA ASP A 267 19.48 20.98 2.06
C ASP A 267 18.81 21.76 0.91
N ILE A 268 19.53 21.95 -0.20
CA ILE A 268 18.94 22.42 -1.47
C ILE A 268 18.08 21.26 -2.01
N LEU A 269 16.79 21.26 -1.65
CA LEU A 269 15.79 20.27 -2.08
C LEU A 269 15.62 20.29 -3.59
N PHE A 270 15.22 19.18 -4.21
CA PHE A 270 14.89 19.16 -5.65
C PHE A 270 13.82 20.20 -6.02
N SER A 271 12.88 20.46 -5.10
CA SER A 271 11.86 21.50 -5.24
C SER A 271 12.38 22.94 -5.29
N SER A 272 13.66 23.17 -4.95
CA SER A 272 14.28 24.49 -4.98
C SER A 272 14.92 24.85 -6.34
N ILE A 273 14.83 23.96 -7.33
CA ILE A 273 15.27 24.26 -8.71
C ILE A 273 14.36 25.33 -9.32
N ASN A 274 14.95 26.26 -10.08
CA ASN A 274 14.19 27.26 -10.84
C ASN A 274 13.15 26.58 -11.75
N ASN A 275 11.92 27.10 -11.75
CA ASN A 275 10.79 26.58 -12.53
C ASN A 275 10.32 25.17 -12.11
N PHE A 276 10.68 24.66 -10.93
CA PHE A 276 10.20 23.36 -10.43
C PHE A 276 8.68 23.23 -10.54
N TYR A 277 7.93 24.28 -10.15
CA TYR A 277 6.49 24.29 -10.21
C TYR A 277 5.93 24.23 -11.64
N ASP A 278 6.59 24.88 -12.61
CA ASP A 278 6.19 24.84 -14.01
C ASP A 278 6.44 23.45 -14.61
N PHE A 279 7.56 22.82 -14.28
CA PHE A 279 7.85 21.45 -14.70
C PHE A 279 6.93 20.43 -14.03
N GLN A 280 6.66 20.57 -12.73
CA GLN A 280 5.68 19.73 -12.02
C GLN A 280 4.31 19.83 -12.68
N TYR A 281 3.86 21.06 -12.94
CA TYR A 281 2.60 21.33 -13.59
C TYR A 281 2.53 20.69 -14.98
N THR A 282 3.55 20.94 -15.80
CA THR A 282 3.63 20.43 -17.18
C THR A 282 3.64 18.91 -17.20
N SER A 283 4.45 18.29 -16.34
CA SER A 283 4.55 16.84 -16.20
C SER A 283 3.22 16.22 -15.77
N SER A 284 2.56 16.76 -14.74
CA SER A 284 1.25 16.26 -14.28
C SER A 284 0.17 16.33 -15.36
N VAL A 285 0.04 17.49 -16.02
CA VAL A 285 -0.95 17.69 -17.09
C VAL A 285 -0.66 16.77 -18.28
N LEU A 286 0.61 16.62 -18.66
CA LEU A 286 1.01 15.75 -19.76
C LEU A 286 0.78 14.27 -19.43
N ALA A 287 1.11 13.84 -18.21
CA ALA A 287 0.92 12.46 -17.75
C ALA A 287 -0.54 12.03 -17.88
N ILE A 288 -1.48 12.83 -17.35
CA ILE A 288 -2.91 12.49 -17.40
C ILE A 288 -3.48 12.57 -18.82
N ARG A 289 -3.11 13.58 -19.61
CA ARG A 289 -3.55 13.71 -21.01
C ARG A 289 -3.07 12.53 -21.87
N LYS A 290 -1.84 12.07 -21.68
CA LYS A 290 -1.29 10.92 -22.43
C LYS A 290 -2.01 9.62 -22.08
N LEU A 291 -2.26 9.39 -20.80
CA LEU A 291 -3.01 8.23 -20.34
C LEU A 291 -4.44 8.25 -20.91
N GLU A 292 -5.16 9.35 -20.70
CA GLU A 292 -6.55 9.52 -21.13
C GLU A 292 -6.71 9.33 -22.64
N TYR A 293 -5.87 9.98 -23.44
CA TYR A 293 -5.89 9.87 -24.90
C TYR A 293 -5.66 8.42 -25.35
N SER A 294 -4.70 7.73 -24.73
CA SER A 294 -4.38 6.35 -25.07
C SER A 294 -5.51 5.39 -24.70
N LEU A 295 -6.19 5.62 -23.58
CA LEU A 295 -7.35 4.82 -23.17
C LEU A 295 -8.53 4.99 -24.13
N ARG A 296 -8.79 6.21 -24.63
CA ARG A 296 -9.80 6.44 -25.68
C ARG A 296 -9.44 5.73 -26.99
N LEU A 297 -8.16 5.76 -27.40
CA LEU A 297 -7.71 5.05 -28.60
C LEU A 297 -7.78 3.53 -28.45
N ASN A 298 -7.49 2.98 -27.27
CA ASN A 298 -7.50 1.53 -27.05
C ASN A 298 -8.90 0.91 -27.17
N GLN A 299 -9.97 1.70 -27.05
CA GLN A 299 -11.32 1.24 -27.42
C GLN A 299 -11.42 0.86 -28.90
N SER A 300 -10.51 1.36 -29.73
CA SER A 300 -10.41 1.10 -31.17
C SER A 300 -9.24 0.19 -31.58
N THR A 301 -8.26 -0.06 -30.71
CA THR A 301 -7.03 -0.83 -31.02
C THR A 301 -6.70 -1.88 -29.95
N MET A 302 -6.39 -3.12 -30.35
CA MET A 302 -6.14 -4.26 -29.43
C MET A 302 -4.83 -4.17 -28.58
N THR A 303 -4.09 -3.07 -28.60
CA THR A 303 -2.81 -2.92 -27.87
C THR A 303 -2.97 -2.00 -26.66
N VAL A 304 -2.91 -2.55 -25.44
CA VAL A 304 -3.08 -1.75 -24.21
C VAL A 304 -1.73 -1.26 -23.67
N SER A 305 -1.39 0.01 -23.93
CA SER A 305 -0.15 0.63 -23.41
C SER A 305 -0.16 0.88 -21.90
N PHE A 306 -1.34 1.04 -21.31
CA PHE A 306 -1.55 1.34 -19.89
C PHE A 306 -2.51 0.33 -19.26
N PRO A 307 -2.11 -0.94 -19.11
CA PRO A 307 -3.02 -1.98 -18.67
C PRO A 307 -3.37 -1.81 -17.20
N ARG A 308 -4.68 -1.87 -16.90
CA ARG A 308 -5.22 -1.91 -15.54
C ARG A 308 -5.34 -3.37 -15.09
N LYS A 309 -4.84 -3.67 -13.89
CA LYS A 309 -5.16 -4.93 -13.20
C LYS A 309 -6.36 -4.67 -12.29
N GLN A 310 -7.57 -5.03 -12.74
CA GLN A 310 -8.83 -4.70 -12.04
C GLN A 310 -9.06 -5.49 -10.74
N ASN A 311 -8.30 -6.55 -10.48
CA ASN A 311 -8.54 -7.46 -9.37
C ASN A 311 -7.81 -7.03 -8.08
N ARG A 312 -8.24 -5.91 -7.49
CA ARG A 312 -7.80 -5.54 -6.14
C ARG A 312 -8.42 -6.46 -5.11
N ARG A 313 -7.63 -6.87 -4.12
CA ARG A 313 -8.11 -7.73 -3.02
C ARG A 313 -8.98 -6.97 -2.03
N PHE A 314 -8.68 -5.69 -1.83
CA PHE A 314 -9.38 -4.81 -0.88
C PHE A 314 -9.91 -3.57 -1.60
N PRO A 315 -11.01 -2.98 -1.12
CA PRO A 315 -11.44 -1.67 -1.60
C PRO A 315 -10.38 -0.60 -1.28
N TYR A 316 -10.55 0.59 -1.84
CA TYR A 316 -9.72 1.73 -1.47
C TYR A 316 -9.86 2.00 0.03
N CYS A 317 -8.72 2.00 0.73
CA CYS A 317 -8.69 2.15 2.18
C CYS A 317 -7.69 3.22 2.59
N VAL A 318 -8.02 3.95 3.65
CA VAL A 318 -7.05 4.71 4.44
C VAL A 318 -6.40 3.77 5.46
N LYS A 319 -5.07 3.82 5.57
CA LYS A 319 -4.28 2.87 6.38
C LYS A 319 -3.26 3.62 7.22
N SER A 320 -3.03 3.18 8.46
CA SER A 320 -1.93 3.64 9.30
C SER A 320 -1.26 2.47 10.02
N PRO A 321 0.07 2.40 10.04
CA PRO A 321 0.80 1.39 10.79
C PRO A 321 0.79 1.73 12.28
N SER A 322 0.89 0.71 13.12
CA SER A 322 1.16 0.89 14.55
C SER A 322 2.57 1.49 14.77
N PRO A 323 2.81 2.19 15.89
CA PRO A 323 4.14 2.73 16.20
C PRO A 323 5.23 1.67 16.38
N GLN A 324 4.83 0.41 16.66
CA GLN A 324 5.71 -0.74 16.79
C GLN A 324 5.87 -1.52 15.48
N ASP A 325 5.25 -1.08 14.38
CA ASP A 325 5.31 -1.71 13.06
C ASP A 325 4.87 -3.19 13.09
N ASP A 326 3.84 -3.49 13.88
CA ASP A 326 3.36 -4.86 14.17
C ASP A 326 1.89 -5.11 13.80
N PHE A 327 1.15 -4.07 13.41
CA PHE A 327 -0.16 -4.18 12.76
C PHE A 327 -0.49 -2.92 11.93
N ILE A 328 -1.50 -3.04 11.07
CA ILE A 328 -2.07 -1.92 10.30
C ILE A 328 -3.52 -1.70 10.74
N PHE A 329 -3.87 -0.48 11.13
CA PHE A 329 -5.26 -0.04 11.23
C PHE A 329 -5.72 0.54 9.90
N TYR A 330 -6.90 0.14 9.42
CA TYR A 330 -7.43 0.65 8.16
C TYR A 330 -8.95 0.71 8.08
N SER A 331 -9.47 1.52 7.16
CA SER A 331 -10.90 1.68 6.91
C SER A 331 -11.17 2.00 5.45
N ASN A 332 -12.33 1.57 4.92
CA ASN A 332 -12.83 2.00 3.61
C ASN A 332 -13.49 3.38 3.63
N VAL A 333 -13.64 4.02 4.79
CA VAL A 333 -14.22 5.36 4.90
C VAL A 333 -13.15 6.40 4.60
N LEU A 334 -13.08 6.79 3.33
CA LEU A 334 -12.08 7.72 2.82
C LEU A 334 -12.38 9.18 3.23
N PRO A 335 -11.35 10.03 3.40
CA PRO A 335 -11.54 11.45 3.69
C PRO A 335 -12.00 12.28 2.48
N VAL A 336 -11.94 11.68 1.29
CA VAL A 336 -12.34 12.24 -0.01
C VAL A 336 -13.08 11.13 -0.75
N ASP A 337 -14.28 11.43 -1.26
CA ASP A 337 -15.10 10.50 -2.02
C ASP A 337 -14.62 10.39 -3.47
N ILE A 338 -13.51 9.69 -3.67
CA ILE A 338 -12.82 9.60 -4.97
C ILE A 338 -13.68 8.95 -6.07
N GLU A 339 -14.64 8.11 -5.71
CA GLU A 339 -15.49 7.39 -6.67
C GLU A 339 -16.56 8.30 -7.30
N HIS A 340 -16.99 9.34 -6.60
CA HIS A 340 -18.00 10.28 -7.09
C HIS A 340 -17.43 11.59 -7.64
N ILE A 341 -16.10 11.77 -7.61
CA ILE A 341 -15.46 12.93 -8.23
C ILE A 341 -15.37 12.71 -9.74
N GLN A 342 -16.30 13.33 -10.48
CA GLN A 342 -16.24 13.37 -11.94
C GLN A 342 -14.93 13.96 -12.43
N PHE A 343 -14.35 13.40 -13.47
CA PHE A 343 -13.15 13.91 -14.12
C PHE A 343 -13.41 14.20 -15.60
N ASP A 344 -13.03 15.39 -16.03
CA ASP A 344 -13.02 15.79 -17.43
C ASP A 344 -11.66 16.38 -17.78
N VAL A 345 -10.87 15.69 -18.60
CA VAL A 345 -9.51 16.11 -18.95
C VAL A 345 -9.44 17.51 -19.56
N THR A 346 -10.52 17.99 -20.20
CA THR A 346 -10.54 19.31 -20.83
C THR A 346 -10.62 20.44 -19.81
N ARG A 347 -11.23 20.17 -18.65
CA ARG A 347 -11.45 21.14 -17.57
C ARG A 347 -10.57 20.91 -16.35
N ASP A 348 -10.20 19.65 -16.09
CA ASP A 348 -9.62 19.20 -14.83
C ASP A 348 -8.19 18.65 -14.97
N ALA A 349 -7.52 18.79 -16.13
CA ALA A 349 -6.15 18.29 -16.28
C ALA A 349 -5.15 18.89 -15.26
N GLU A 350 -5.44 20.07 -14.72
CA GLU A 350 -4.63 20.73 -13.69
C GLU A 350 -4.88 20.19 -12.27
N ARG A 351 -5.84 19.27 -12.08
CA ARG A 351 -6.19 18.72 -10.76
C ARG A 351 -4.99 18.08 -10.04
N GLY A 352 -4.07 17.46 -10.78
CA GLY A 352 -2.86 16.80 -10.25
C GLY A 352 -1.67 17.74 -10.05
N THR A 353 -1.90 19.04 -9.93
CA THR A 353 -0.84 20.06 -9.86
C THR A 353 -0.82 20.74 -8.51
N TYR A 354 0.28 21.42 -8.21
CA TYR A 354 0.45 22.22 -6.99
C TYR A 354 -0.60 23.34 -6.80
N ARG A 355 -1.45 23.62 -7.82
CA ARG A 355 -2.56 24.57 -7.71
C ARG A 355 -3.76 24.01 -6.96
N ASN A 356 -3.86 22.68 -6.88
CA ASN A 356 -4.94 21.98 -6.18
C ASN A 356 -4.43 21.44 -4.83
N VAL A 357 -4.26 22.35 -3.87
CA VAL A 357 -3.76 22.03 -2.54
C VAL A 357 -4.90 21.78 -1.55
N PRO A 358 -4.69 20.91 -0.53
CA PRO A 358 -5.67 20.66 0.50
C PRO A 358 -6.04 21.93 1.27
N GLY A 359 -7.33 22.10 1.57
CA GLY A 359 -7.84 23.24 2.33
C GLY A 359 -9.28 23.07 2.81
N GLY A 360 -9.73 24.03 3.61
CA GLY A 360 -11.11 24.09 4.11
C GLY A 360 -11.43 23.09 5.23
N PRO A 361 -12.71 23.06 5.67
CA PRO A 361 -13.13 22.35 6.87
C PRO A 361 -12.99 20.83 6.77
N ASN A 362 -13.08 20.25 5.56
CA ASN A 362 -12.89 18.80 5.36
C ASN A 362 -11.45 18.39 5.63
N TYR A 363 -10.48 19.16 5.11
CA TYR A 363 -9.07 18.92 5.35
C TYR A 363 -8.71 19.14 6.83
N THR A 364 -9.19 20.23 7.46
CA THR A 364 -8.99 20.46 8.90
C THR A 364 -9.54 19.30 9.74
N HIS A 365 -10.72 18.79 9.40
CA HIS A 365 -11.28 17.61 10.06
C HIS A 365 -10.40 16.38 9.88
N PHE A 366 -9.93 16.11 8.67
CA PHE A 366 -9.03 14.98 8.40
C PHE A 366 -7.73 15.07 9.20
N VAL A 367 -7.06 16.23 9.25
CA VAL A 367 -5.83 16.40 10.04
C VAL A 367 -6.04 16.07 11.51
N ASN A 368 -7.20 16.44 12.07
CA ASN A 368 -7.51 16.22 13.48
C ASN A 368 -7.97 14.79 13.81
N TYR A 369 -8.51 14.04 12.83
CA TYR A 369 -9.23 12.79 13.07
C TYR A 369 -8.88 11.65 12.08
N ASN A 370 -7.70 11.68 11.45
CA ASN A 370 -7.24 10.62 10.54
C ASN A 370 -6.87 9.32 11.27
N THR A 371 -6.51 8.28 10.51
CA THR A 371 -6.23 6.93 11.03
C THR A 371 -5.01 6.83 11.94
N LEU A 372 -4.07 7.79 11.92
CA LEU A 372 -2.97 7.79 12.90
C LEU A 372 -3.49 7.95 14.33
N LYS A 373 -4.63 8.64 14.50
CA LYS A 373 -5.29 8.86 15.79
C LYS A 373 -5.94 7.62 16.39
N ALA A 374 -5.94 6.50 15.67
CA ALA A 374 -6.37 5.21 16.21
C ALA A 374 -5.21 4.37 16.73
N VAL A 375 -3.96 4.79 16.47
CA VAL A 375 -2.75 3.99 16.72
C VAL A 375 -1.64 4.79 17.39
N ASP A 376 -1.87 6.04 17.79
CA ASP A 376 -0.86 6.88 18.42
C ASP A 376 -0.71 6.66 19.94
N HIS A 377 -1.42 5.68 20.50
CA HIS A 377 -1.47 5.35 21.93
C HIS A 377 -1.98 6.49 22.83
N ASP A 378 -2.73 7.44 22.25
CA ASP A 378 -3.38 8.51 22.98
C ASP A 378 -4.90 8.34 22.93
N GLU A 379 -5.48 7.74 23.97
CA GLU A 379 -6.93 7.53 24.12
C GLU A 379 -7.76 8.84 24.07
N THR A 380 -7.13 10.02 24.14
CA THR A 380 -7.81 11.32 24.03
C THR A 380 -7.97 11.81 22.59
N THR A 381 -7.21 11.23 21.65
CA THR A 381 -7.38 11.45 20.22
C THR A 381 -8.13 10.27 19.60
N CYS A 382 -8.81 10.49 18.48
CA CYS A 382 -9.52 9.39 17.82
C CYS A 382 -9.51 9.55 16.31
N TRP A 383 -9.42 8.42 15.61
CA TRP A 383 -9.91 8.36 14.24
C TRP A 383 -11.42 8.56 14.26
N ARG A 384 -11.90 9.54 13.49
CA ARG A 384 -13.31 9.89 13.37
C ARG A 384 -13.56 10.46 11.97
N PRO A 385 -14.00 9.65 11.00
CA PRO A 385 -14.28 10.15 9.66
C PRO A 385 -15.42 11.18 9.70
N LYS A 386 -15.49 12.03 8.68
CA LYS A 386 -16.57 13.01 8.55
C LYS A 386 -17.83 12.31 8.04
N GLY A 387 -18.99 12.68 8.59
CA GLY A 387 -20.28 12.17 8.15
C GLY A 387 -20.80 11.02 9.00
N PHE A 388 -21.66 10.22 8.39
CA PHE A 388 -22.37 9.11 9.01
C PHE A 388 -21.82 7.77 8.51
N VAL A 389 -21.91 6.73 9.34
CA VAL A 389 -21.56 5.38 8.92
C VAL A 389 -22.63 4.85 7.99
N ASN A 390 -22.24 4.45 6.78
CA ASN A 390 -23.11 3.79 5.82
C ASN A 390 -23.11 2.27 6.02
N LYS A 391 -24.13 1.61 5.47
CA LYS A 391 -24.14 0.14 5.41
C LYS A 391 -22.94 -0.34 4.58
N GLY A 392 -22.14 -1.24 5.14
CA GLY A 392 -20.94 -1.78 4.49
C GLY A 392 -19.65 -1.01 4.81
N ASP A 393 -19.73 0.13 5.49
CA ASP A 393 -18.55 0.80 6.02
C ASP A 393 -17.91 -0.04 7.12
N PHE A 394 -16.58 -0.07 7.15
CA PHE A 394 -15.84 -0.84 8.13
C PHE A 394 -14.54 -0.15 8.57
N PHE A 395 -14.05 -0.60 9.72
CA PHE A 395 -12.65 -0.46 10.10
C PHE A 395 -12.08 -1.83 10.45
N ALA A 396 -10.77 -2.00 10.34
CA ALA A 396 -10.12 -3.29 10.41
C ALA A 396 -8.68 -3.18 10.91
N ILE A 397 -8.16 -4.34 11.32
CA ILE A 397 -6.79 -4.54 11.77
C ILE A 397 -6.18 -5.68 10.93
N ASP A 398 -5.00 -5.43 10.35
CA ASP A 398 -4.14 -6.45 9.72
C ASP A 398 -2.94 -6.71 10.64
N PHE A 399 -2.80 -7.93 11.14
CA PHE A 399 -1.70 -8.38 12.00
C PHE A 399 -0.44 -8.80 11.20
N LEU A 400 -0.33 -8.34 9.95
CA LEU A 400 0.76 -8.50 8.98
C LEU A 400 0.93 -9.92 8.41
N ARG A 401 0.59 -10.93 9.21
CA ARG A 401 0.65 -12.36 8.90
C ARG A 401 -0.40 -13.10 9.72
N ILE A 402 -0.62 -14.38 9.44
CA ILE A 402 -1.46 -15.22 10.29
C ILE A 402 -0.78 -15.43 11.65
N GLN A 403 -1.44 -14.97 12.70
CA GLN A 403 -0.95 -15.03 14.09
C GLN A 403 -1.91 -15.88 14.93
N SER A 404 -1.39 -16.55 15.96
CA SER A 404 -2.20 -17.26 16.97
C SER A 404 -2.10 -16.58 18.34
N ASP A 405 -3.06 -16.86 19.21
CA ASP A 405 -3.04 -16.45 20.62
C ASP A 405 -2.89 -14.92 20.81
N ILE A 406 -3.51 -14.15 19.92
CA ILE A 406 -3.49 -12.68 19.96
C ILE A 406 -4.49 -12.19 21.00
N ILE A 407 -4.03 -11.28 21.83
CA ILE A 407 -4.85 -10.43 22.68
C ILE A 407 -4.64 -9.00 22.24
N PHE A 408 -5.71 -8.33 21.84
CA PHE A 408 -5.66 -6.92 21.47
C PHE A 408 -6.85 -6.17 22.07
N SER A 409 -6.72 -4.86 22.17
CA SER A 409 -7.80 -3.99 22.64
C SER A 409 -8.05 -2.82 21.71
N LEU A 410 -9.29 -2.38 21.67
CA LEU A 410 -9.70 -1.15 21.02
C LEU A 410 -10.41 -0.24 22.02
N THR A 411 -10.05 1.04 22.03
CA THR A 411 -10.82 2.06 22.74
C THR A 411 -11.75 2.75 21.73
N ILE A 412 -13.05 2.72 21.99
CA ILE A 412 -14.08 3.21 21.08
C ILE A 412 -14.96 4.26 21.77
N GLY A 413 -15.30 5.33 21.03
CA GLY A 413 -16.08 6.46 21.53
C GLY A 413 -17.51 6.57 21.00
N HIS A 414 -17.87 5.73 20.03
CA HIS A 414 -19.19 5.74 19.41
C HIS A 414 -20.25 5.07 20.31
N SER A 415 -21.53 5.36 20.05
CA SER A 415 -22.64 4.91 20.90
C SER A 415 -22.78 3.38 20.95
N GLN A 416 -23.48 2.90 21.97
CA GLN A 416 -23.84 1.48 22.08
C GLN A 416 -24.63 0.98 20.86
N LYS A 417 -25.40 1.86 20.21
CA LYS A 417 -26.16 1.51 18.99
C LYS A 417 -25.21 1.11 17.86
N VAL A 418 -24.18 1.90 17.60
CA VAL A 418 -23.17 1.55 16.60
C VAL A 418 -22.45 0.27 17.01
N GLN A 419 -22.04 0.13 18.28
CA GLN A 419 -21.35 -1.08 18.75
C GLN A 419 -22.17 -2.35 18.51
N ASN A 420 -23.46 -2.31 18.85
CA ASN A 420 -24.37 -3.44 18.66
C ASN A 420 -24.69 -3.70 17.17
N SER A 421 -24.37 -2.77 16.27
CA SER A 421 -24.56 -2.90 14.81
C SER A 421 -23.40 -3.57 14.08
N LEU A 422 -22.22 -3.61 14.73
CA LEU A 422 -20.99 -4.06 14.08
C LEU A 422 -21.00 -5.58 13.97
N ASN A 423 -20.93 -6.06 12.74
CA ASN A 423 -20.55 -7.43 12.49
C ASN A 423 -19.02 -7.56 12.54
N ILE A 424 -18.52 -8.13 13.63
CA ILE A 424 -17.11 -8.48 13.78
C ILE A 424 -16.86 -9.75 12.95
N ARG A 425 -15.82 -9.74 12.11
CA ARG A 425 -15.43 -10.91 11.32
C ARG A 425 -13.92 -11.07 11.34
N ILE A 426 -13.45 -12.30 11.21
CA ILE A 426 -12.02 -12.60 11.07
C ILE A 426 -11.72 -13.19 9.71
N SER A 427 -10.47 -13.10 9.27
CA SER A 427 -10.02 -13.74 8.05
C SER A 427 -8.56 -14.17 8.12
N PHE A 428 -8.24 -15.28 7.45
CA PHE A 428 -6.87 -15.73 7.22
C PHE A 428 -6.25 -15.05 5.99
N ASP A 429 -7.08 -14.68 5.02
CA ASP A 429 -6.66 -14.26 3.68
C ASP A 429 -7.38 -12.99 3.19
N GLY A 430 -8.11 -12.25 4.02
CA GLY A 430 -8.81 -11.02 3.62
C GLY A 430 -9.88 -11.20 2.54
N ILE A 431 -10.12 -12.41 2.03
CA ILE A 431 -11.09 -12.73 0.98
C ILE A 431 -12.26 -13.48 1.62
N ARG A 432 -11.96 -14.52 2.39
CA ARG A 432 -12.95 -15.34 3.10
C ARG A 432 -13.09 -14.84 4.53
N TRP A 433 -14.28 -14.38 4.88
CA TRP A 433 -14.57 -13.78 6.19
C TRP A 433 -15.47 -14.70 7.02
N ILE A 434 -15.11 -14.89 8.29
CA ILE A 434 -15.84 -15.73 9.25
C ILE A 434 -16.49 -14.83 10.29
N SER A 435 -17.81 -14.93 10.45
CA SER A 435 -18.62 -14.06 11.33
C SER A 435 -18.53 -14.40 12.81
N HIS A 436 -18.56 -13.36 13.66
CA HIS A 436 -18.53 -13.50 15.12
C HIS A 436 -19.74 -14.18 15.74
N GLN A 437 -20.86 -14.30 15.04
CA GLN A 437 -22.01 -15.08 15.54
C GLN A 437 -21.65 -16.57 15.77
N SER A 438 -20.50 -17.02 15.22
CA SER A 438 -19.87 -18.33 15.46
C SER A 438 -18.70 -18.31 16.46
N LEU A 439 -18.30 -17.16 17.01
CA LEU A 439 -17.16 -16.99 17.92
C LEU A 439 -17.62 -16.94 19.39
N LYS A 440 -17.31 -17.97 20.19
CA LYS A 440 -17.34 -17.87 21.67
C LYS A 440 -16.18 -16.99 22.14
N GLY A 441 -16.32 -16.22 23.24
CA GLY A 441 -15.16 -15.56 23.90
C GLY A 441 -14.87 -14.08 23.58
N ILE A 442 -15.74 -13.37 22.84
CA ILE A 442 -15.65 -11.90 22.78
C ILE A 442 -16.18 -11.34 24.09
N SER A 443 -15.30 -10.76 24.91
CA SER A 443 -15.67 -10.13 26.18
C SER A 443 -15.57 -8.60 26.04
N ILE A 444 -16.74 -7.94 26.12
CA ILE A 444 -16.77 -6.48 26.18
C ILE A 444 -16.49 -6.06 27.62
N ILE A 445 -15.23 -5.71 27.91
CA ILE A 445 -14.86 -5.18 29.22
C ILE A 445 -15.16 -3.69 29.25
N VAL A 446 -16.40 -3.33 29.64
CA VAL A 446 -16.79 -1.92 29.76
C VAL A 446 -16.03 -1.27 30.92
N ASN A 447 -14.87 -0.70 30.63
CA ASN A 447 -14.08 0.03 31.61
C ASN A 447 -14.62 1.46 31.74
N ARG A 448 -15.57 1.68 32.65
CA ARG A 448 -16.10 3.02 32.97
C ARG A 448 -15.07 3.81 33.79
N LYS A 449 -13.94 4.18 33.19
CA LYS A 449 -12.92 5.01 33.87
C LYS A 449 -13.06 6.51 33.62
N SER A 450 -13.93 6.94 32.72
CA SER A 450 -13.98 8.33 32.27
C SER A 450 -15.40 8.91 32.31
N THR A 451 -15.47 10.20 32.63
CA THR A 451 -16.67 11.04 32.51
C THR A 451 -17.11 11.23 31.04
N ALA A 452 -16.27 10.86 30.07
CA ALA A 452 -16.63 10.67 28.66
C ALA A 452 -16.88 9.17 28.37
N LYS A 453 -17.93 8.86 27.58
CA LYS A 453 -18.40 7.49 27.31
C LYS A 453 -17.49 6.69 26.35
N PHE A 454 -16.20 6.55 26.67
CA PHE A 454 -15.34 5.60 25.96
C PHE A 454 -15.51 4.19 26.52
N GLN A 455 -15.45 3.20 25.64
CA GLN A 455 -15.46 1.78 26.00
C GLN A 455 -14.20 1.11 25.48
N ARG A 456 -13.65 0.17 26.26
CA ARG A 456 -12.50 -0.62 25.85
C ARG A 456 -12.95 -2.03 25.51
N LEU A 457 -12.91 -2.38 24.23
CA LEU A 457 -13.12 -3.76 23.78
C LEU A 457 -11.81 -4.53 23.92
N VAL A 458 -11.83 -5.70 24.56
CA VAL A 458 -10.68 -6.61 24.63
C VAL A 458 -11.05 -7.90 23.91
N ILE A 459 -10.24 -8.28 22.93
CA ILE A 459 -10.45 -9.48 22.13
C ILE A 459 -9.29 -10.42 22.44
N ASP A 460 -9.61 -11.59 22.98
CA ASP A 460 -8.67 -12.64 23.33
C ASP A 460 -8.93 -13.86 22.46
N SER A 461 -8.12 -14.05 21.42
CA SER A 461 -8.34 -15.12 20.44
C SER A 461 -8.26 -16.51 21.05
N ARG A 462 -7.63 -16.67 22.23
CA ARG A 462 -7.54 -17.96 22.95
C ARG A 462 -8.91 -18.44 23.45
N GLN A 463 -9.88 -17.54 23.54
CA GLN A 463 -11.25 -17.86 23.93
C GLN A 463 -12.11 -18.29 22.74
N PHE A 464 -11.62 -18.11 21.50
CA PHE A 464 -12.29 -18.59 20.30
C PHE A 464 -12.18 -20.11 20.21
N SER A 465 -13.02 -20.72 19.36
CA SER A 465 -12.86 -22.14 19.05
C SER A 465 -11.47 -22.41 18.46
N PRO A 466 -10.85 -23.58 18.71
CA PRO A 466 -9.47 -23.87 18.33
C PRO A 466 -9.10 -23.52 16.88
N GLU A 467 -10.02 -23.78 15.95
CA GLU A 467 -9.87 -23.51 14.51
C GLU A 467 -9.89 -22.02 14.14
N LEU A 468 -10.34 -21.15 15.05
CA LEU A 468 -10.46 -19.70 14.86
C LEU A 468 -9.48 -18.89 15.74
N GLN A 469 -8.62 -19.54 16.54
CA GLN A 469 -7.65 -18.84 17.38
C GLN A 469 -6.50 -18.20 16.58
N SER A 470 -6.34 -18.62 15.31
CA SER A 470 -5.33 -18.11 14.39
C SER A 470 -5.97 -17.30 13.26
N PHE A 471 -5.58 -16.05 13.07
CA PHE A 471 -6.03 -15.23 11.95
C PHE A 471 -5.06 -14.09 11.65
N ARG A 472 -5.25 -13.43 10.51
CA ARG A 472 -4.48 -12.24 10.11
C ARG A 472 -5.29 -10.96 10.19
N TYR A 473 -6.59 -11.04 9.86
CA TYR A 473 -7.44 -9.86 9.77
C TYR A 473 -8.59 -9.95 10.76
N VAL A 474 -8.94 -8.80 11.33
CA VAL A 474 -10.22 -8.59 12.02
C VAL A 474 -10.88 -7.35 11.43
N VAL A 475 -12.15 -7.45 11.08
CA VAL A 475 -12.95 -6.33 10.55
C VAL A 475 -14.19 -6.11 11.40
N PHE A 476 -14.54 -4.84 11.56
CA PHE A 476 -15.73 -4.36 12.25
C PHE A 476 -16.62 -3.66 11.21
N ASN A 477 -17.62 -4.38 10.71
CA ASN A 477 -18.43 -3.94 9.57
C ASN A 477 -19.82 -3.47 10.01
N ALA A 478 -20.26 -2.30 9.55
CA ALA A 478 -21.60 -1.79 9.79
C ALA A 478 -22.63 -2.56 8.95
N THR A 479 -23.59 -3.20 9.61
CA THR A 479 -24.64 -4.00 8.93
C THR A 479 -25.81 -3.15 8.43
N TYR A 480 -25.94 -1.92 8.93
CA TYR A 480 -26.92 -0.92 8.54
C TYR A 480 -26.32 0.48 8.65
N ALA A 481 -26.96 1.46 8.00
CA ALA A 481 -26.56 2.86 8.12
C ALA A 481 -26.90 3.42 9.51
N LEU A 482 -26.05 4.29 10.03
CA LEU A 482 -26.12 4.83 11.39
C LEU A 482 -26.06 6.36 11.34
N ASP A 483 -26.61 7.01 12.35
CA ASP A 483 -26.72 8.46 12.49
C ASP A 483 -25.52 9.10 13.20
N GLU A 484 -24.39 8.38 13.28
CA GLU A 484 -23.13 8.88 13.82
C GLU A 484 -21.93 8.33 13.03
N ALA A 485 -20.77 8.96 13.21
CA ALA A 485 -19.50 8.51 12.64
C ALA A 485 -18.89 7.36 13.45
N PHE A 486 -18.02 6.56 12.83
CA PHE A 486 -17.10 5.74 13.61
C PHE A 486 -16.22 6.61 14.50
N GLN A 487 -15.81 6.04 15.64
CA GLN A 487 -14.87 6.67 16.55
C GLN A 487 -14.02 5.60 17.24
N VAL A 488 -12.74 5.52 16.86
CA VAL A 488 -11.74 4.59 17.41
C VAL A 488 -10.55 5.44 17.91
N CYS A 489 -10.27 5.36 19.20
CA CYS A 489 -9.32 6.23 19.89
C CYS A 489 -7.99 5.57 20.20
N ASP A 490 -7.96 4.24 20.22
CA ASP A 490 -6.72 3.51 20.42
C ASP A 490 -6.91 2.06 19.98
N VAL A 491 -5.83 1.46 19.48
CA VAL A 491 -5.71 0.04 19.14
C VAL A 491 -4.36 -0.42 19.65
N GLN A 492 -4.34 -1.49 20.45
CA GLN A 492 -3.11 -2.03 21.04
C GLN A 492 -3.10 -3.55 20.98
N ILE A 493 -1.97 -4.12 20.59
CA ILE A 493 -1.68 -5.54 20.84
C ILE A 493 -1.18 -5.65 22.29
N ILE A 494 -1.95 -6.34 23.14
CA ILE A 494 -1.60 -6.58 24.54
C ILE A 494 -0.64 -7.76 24.65
N LYS A 495 -0.89 -8.79 23.83
CA LYS A 495 -0.05 -10.00 23.75
C LYS A 495 -0.20 -10.60 22.36
N SER A 496 0.90 -11.04 21.78
CA SER A 496 0.90 -11.92 20.63
C SER A 496 1.81 -13.10 20.92
N SER A 497 1.52 -14.25 20.30
CA SER A 497 2.57 -15.26 20.18
C SER A 497 3.73 -14.60 19.42
N LYS A 498 4.92 -14.56 20.02
CA LYS A 498 6.10 -14.21 19.25
C LYS A 498 6.23 -15.29 18.17
N SER A 499 5.82 -14.97 16.96
CA SER A 499 6.27 -15.70 15.78
C SER A 499 7.78 -15.80 15.90
N ASN A 500 8.30 -17.02 16.01
CA ASN A 500 9.73 -17.31 15.91
C ASN A 500 10.18 -16.99 14.48
N SER A 501 10.26 -15.72 14.11
CA SER A 501 10.96 -15.29 12.91
C SER A 501 12.45 -15.23 13.24
N LYS A 502 13.15 -16.29 12.85
CA LYS A 502 14.59 -16.25 12.60
C LYS A 502 14.86 -15.55 11.28
#